data_AF-A0A015ITY0-F1
#
_entry.id   AF-A0A015ITY0-F1
#
_cell.length_a   1.000
_cell.length_b   1.000
_cell.length_c   1.000
_cell.angle_alpha   90.00
_cell.angle_beta   90.00
_cell.angle_gamma   90.00
#
_symmetry.space_group_name_H-M   'P 1'
#
loop_
_entity.id
_entity.type
_entity.pdbx_description
1 polymer ?
#
loop_
_entity_poly.entity_id
_entity_poly.type
_entity_poly.pdbx_seq_one_letter_code
_entity_poly.pdbx_strand_id
1 'polypeptide(L)' 'MNELFKWIDEAIAKKHIKHYEYKYFKNIQEIGIGGRWLWKSFIVRNGKIRINILR' A
#
# COMPACT_ATOMS: atom_id res chain seq x y z
N MET A 1 -12.66 21.44 10.15
CA MET A 1 -11.64 20.87 9.25
C MET A 1 -10.61 20.17 10.12
N ASN A 2 -10.29 18.92 9.80
CA ASN A 2 -9.40 18.09 10.61
C ASN A 2 -7.94 18.42 10.28
N GLU A 3 -7.22 19.02 11.22
CA GLU A 3 -5.78 19.38 11.13
C GLU A 3 -4.90 18.21 10.65
N LEU A 4 -5.31 16.96 10.95
CA LEU A 4 -4.64 15.74 10.51
C LEU A 4 -4.57 15.63 8.97
N PHE A 5 -5.62 16.01 8.24
CA PHE A 5 -5.61 15.95 6.77
C PHE A 5 -4.64 16.97 6.19
N LYS A 6 -4.55 18.17 6.79
CA LYS A 6 -3.61 19.20 6.36
C LYS A 6 -2.16 18.74 6.52
N TRP A 7 -1.85 18.06 7.62
CA TRP A 7 -0.53 17.46 7.84
C TRP A 7 -0.19 16.38 6.82
N ILE A 8 -1.16 15.53 6.46
CA ILE A 8 -0.99 14.50 5.44
C ILE A 8 -0.73 15.14 4.06
N ASP A 9 -1.53 16.13 3.67
CA ASP A 9 -1.37 16.82 2.39
C ASP A 9 -0.03 17.55 2.30
N GLU A 10 0.42 18.21 3.38
CA GLU A 10 1.76 18.81 3.43
C GLU A 10 2.87 17.77 3.31
N ALA A 11 2.75 16.61 3.95
CA ALA A 11 3.75 15.55 3.88
C ALA A 11 3.83 14.94 2.47
N ILE A 12 2.70 14.82 1.77
CA ILE A 12 2.64 14.41 0.36
C ILE A 12 3.25 15.48 -0.54
N ALA A 13 2.88 16.75 -0.35
CA ALA A 13 3.39 17.88 -1.15
C ALA A 13 4.90 18.06 -0.99
N LYS A 14 5.41 17.89 0.24
CA LYS A 14 6.85 17.91 0.55
C LYS A 14 7.58 16.62 0.14
N LYS A 15 6.88 15.65 -0.48
CA LYS A 15 7.40 14.35 -0.93
C LYS A 15 8.04 13.52 0.19
N HIS A 16 7.68 13.76 1.44
CA HIS A 16 8.09 12.93 2.58
C HIS A 16 7.42 11.55 2.52
N ILE A 17 6.22 11.50 1.93
CA ILE A 17 5.45 10.26 1.76
C ILE A 17 5.08 10.13 0.29
N LYS A 18 5.31 8.96 -0.29
CA LYS A 18 4.89 8.65 -1.67
C LYS A 18 3.46 8.15 -1.66
N HIS A 19 2.55 8.95 -2.18
CA HIS A 19 1.17 8.53 -2.41
C HIS A 19 1.06 7.82 -3.76
N TYR A 20 0.57 6.58 -3.74
CA TYR A 20 0.28 5.80 -4.93
C TYR A 20 -1.19 5.41 -4.93
N GLU A 21 -1.95 5.95 -5.87
CA GLU A 21 -3.31 5.45 -6.13
C GLU A 21 -3.27 4.01 -6.67
N TYR A 22 -4.36 3.28 -6.45
CA TYR A 22 -4.49 1.88 -6.85
C TYR A 22 -4.16 1.66 -8.35
N LYS A 23 -4.59 2.60 -9.20
CA LYS A 23 -4.36 2.56 -10.66
C LYS A 23 -2.88 2.56 -11.08
N TYR A 24 -1.97 2.96 -10.20
CA TYR A 24 -0.53 2.98 -10.48
C TYR A 24 0.16 1.66 -10.11
N PHE A 25 -0.53 0.74 -9.43
CA PHE A 25 0.00 -0.60 -9.21
C PHE A 25 -0.11 -1.39 -10.52
N LYS A 26 1.05 -1.65 -11.14
CA LYS A 26 1.18 -2.53 -12.31
C LYS A 26 2.03 -3.73 -11.95
N ASN A 27 1.82 -4.83 -12.67
CA ASN A 27 2.52 -6.11 -12.50
C ASN A 27 2.36 -6.67 -11.08
N ILE A 28 1.11 -6.77 -10.60
CA ILE A 28 0.78 -7.42 -9.33
C ILE A 28 1.04 -8.91 -9.49
N GLN A 29 2.06 -9.44 -8.82
CA GLN A 29 2.37 -10.86 -8.80
C GLN A 29 2.30 -11.38 -7.37
N GLU A 30 1.54 -12.46 -7.17
CA GLU A 30 1.52 -13.17 -5.89
C GLU A 30 2.87 -13.87 -5.70
N ILE A 31 3.54 -13.58 -4.59
CA ILE A 31 4.86 -14.14 -4.26
C ILE A 31 4.84 -15.08 -3.07
N GLY A 32 3.67 -15.26 -2.44
CA GLY A 32 3.52 -16.23 -1.38
C GLY A 32 2.30 -16.00 -0.49
N ILE A 33 1.86 -17.10 0.09
CA ILE A 33 0.81 -17.18 1.11
C ILE A 33 1.53 -17.46 2.43
N GLY A 34 1.19 -16.71 3.48
CA GLY A 34 1.78 -16.89 4.80
C GLY A 34 0.73 -17.05 5.89
N GLY A 35 1.14 -17.61 7.04
CA GLY A 35 0.21 -17.91 8.13
C GLY A 35 -0.79 -19.01 7.76
N ARG A 36 -0.36 -19.96 6.93
CA ARG A 36 -1.14 -21.07 6.33
C ARG A 36 -2.26 -20.63 5.37
N TRP A 37 -3.05 -19.57 5.65
CA TRP A 37 -3.95 -18.88 4.70
C TRP A 37 -4.31 -17.44 5.14
N LEU A 38 -3.58 -16.86 6.10
CA LEU A 38 -4.00 -15.62 6.77
C LEU A 38 -3.73 -14.35 5.94
N TRP A 39 -2.63 -14.35 5.19
CA TRP A 39 -2.25 -13.21 4.36
C TRP A 39 -1.62 -13.67 3.05
N LYS A 40 -1.83 -12.87 2.00
CA LYS A 40 -1.12 -12.97 0.73
C LYS A 40 -0.15 -11.81 0.57
N SER A 41 1.06 -12.13 0.08
CA SER A 41 2.07 -11.15 -0.29
C SER A 41 2.11 -11.00 -1.80
N PHE A 42 2.13 -9.76 -2.26
CA PHE A 42 2.26 -9.42 -3.67
C PHE A 42 3.46 -8.51 -3.87
N ILE A 43 4.21 -8.73 -4.94
CA ILE A 43 5.15 -7.73 -5.46
C ILE A 43 4.41 -6.89 -6.48
N VAL A 44 4.61 -5.58 -6.43
CA VAL A 44 4.16 -4.61 -7.41
C VAL A 44 5.35 -3.77 -7.84
N ARG A 45 5.26 -3.14 -9.02
CA ARG A 45 6.37 -2.32 -9.55
C ARG A 45 6.88 -1.25 -8.58
N ASN A 46 6.03 -0.79 -7.67
CA ASN A 46 6.32 0.27 -6.70
C ASN A 46 6.63 -0.25 -5.27
N GLY A 47 6.70 -1.57 -5.02
CA GLY A 47 6.99 -2.12 -3.69
C GLY A 47 6.39 -3.51 -3.41
N LYS A 48 6.24 -3.84 -2.12
CA LYS A 48 5.60 -5.07 -1.65
C LYS A 48 4.30 -4.75 -0.92
N ILE A 49 3.22 -5.42 -1.28
CA ILE A 49 1.90 -5.30 -0.64
C ILE A 49 1.62 -6.59 0.14
N ARG A 50 1.09 -6.46 1.35
CA ARG A 50 0.52 -7.57 2.14
C ARG A 50 -0.96 -7.33 2.34
N ILE A 51 -1.78 -8.33 2.02
CA ILE A 51 -3.23 -8.28 2.18
C ILE A 51 -3.63 -9.35 3.20
N ASN A 52 -4.36 -8.95 4.25
CA ASN A 52 -4.96 -9.87 5.21
C ASN A 52 -6.26 -10.44 4.62
N ILE A 53 -6.44 -11.76 4.75
CA ILE A 53 -7.59 -12.51 4.19
C ILE A 53 -8.51 -12.99 5.32
N LEU A 54 -8.24 -12.62 6.58
CA LEU A 54 -9.18 -12.84 7.67
C LEU A 54 -10.50 -12.14 7.33
N ARG A 55 -11.53 -12.97 7.20
CA ARG A 55 -12.88 -12.64 6.76
C ARG A 55 -13.63 -11.83 7.81
#